data_AF-A0A1I7T6V2-F1
#
_entry.id   AF-A0A1I7T6V2-F1
#
_cell.length_a   1.000
_cell.length_b   1.000
_cell.length_c   1.000
_cell.angle_alpha   90.00
_cell.angle_beta   90.00
_cell.angle_gamma   90.00
#
_symmetry.space_group_name_H-M   'P 1'
#
loop_
_entity.id
_entity.type
_entity.pdbx_description
1 polymer ?
#
loop_
_entity_poly.entity_id
_entity_poly.type
_entity_poly.pdbx_seq_one_letter_code
_entity_poly.pdbx_strand_id
1 'polypeptide(L)'
;MLQLDVVPTTRIVKLASPSFFYSRFFGRYDIRPKEGSFQLYVNGYESGNTVFARWNYDKNLLSQEEEAKFQLLFQKMCIVDYVIRNTDRHMDNLLVRHVPGQEINLAAIDNGLAFPVRHPECTSRFHSFPFRWSNLPWAQAEFDQNLRRHVLSLLTPQFVHRLCVDLKKLFRHGIASSNYMLVNSQLRVVRGQIWNLRQALIANESPCDMARREPIIVNRSADIVMRNPPQHHGMIGLLSSHLATPINNSADAAVTAIEPEKKVSENLIIF
;
A
#
# COMPACT_ATOMS: atom_id res chain seq x y z
N MET A 1 5.31 -14.20 8.96
CA MET A 1 5.95 -13.90 7.66
C MET A 1 7.04 -12.84 7.79
N LEU A 2 6.78 -11.67 8.41
CA LEU A 2 7.84 -10.67 8.73
C LEU A 2 8.26 -10.62 10.22
N GLN A 3 7.55 -11.32 11.12
CA GLN A 3 7.83 -11.38 12.57
C GLN A 3 7.93 -9.98 13.23
N LEU A 4 6.97 -9.12 12.89
CA LEU A 4 6.89 -7.76 13.43
C LEU A 4 6.02 -7.70 14.68
N ASP A 5 5.01 -8.58 14.78
CA ASP A 5 4.19 -8.82 15.99
C ASP A 5 3.55 -7.57 16.61
N VAL A 6 3.22 -6.58 15.76
CA VAL A 6 2.51 -5.33 16.13
C VAL A 6 1.04 -5.32 15.73
N VAL A 7 0.57 -6.30 14.96
CA VAL A 7 -0.86 -6.43 14.61
C VAL A 7 -1.44 -7.59 15.41
N PRO A 8 -2.48 -7.35 16.24
CA PRO A 8 -3.15 -8.44 16.95
C PRO A 8 -3.65 -9.49 15.96
N THR A 9 -3.53 -10.77 16.35
CA THR A 9 -3.85 -11.88 15.44
C THR A 9 -5.26 -11.71 14.89
N THR A 10 -5.33 -11.60 13.56
CA THR A 10 -6.59 -11.42 12.82
C THR A 10 -6.74 -12.55 11.80
N ARG A 11 -7.92 -13.15 11.73
CA ARG A 11 -8.24 -14.28 10.83
C ARG A 11 -9.62 -14.09 10.20
N ILE A 12 -9.85 -14.75 9.08
CA ILE A 12 -11.19 -14.88 8.50
C ILE A 12 -11.89 -16.01 9.26
N VAL A 13 -13.08 -15.73 9.79
CA VAL A 13 -13.92 -16.71 10.50
C VAL A 13 -15.36 -16.62 10.01
N LYS A 14 -16.14 -17.65 10.32
CA LYS A 14 -17.60 -17.63 10.14
C LYS A 14 -18.26 -17.72 11.50
N LEU A 15 -19.05 -16.71 11.85
CA LEU A 15 -19.76 -16.64 13.12
C LEU A 15 -21.24 -16.33 12.88
N ALA A 16 -22.10 -16.85 13.74
CA ALA A 16 -23.53 -16.55 13.75
C ALA A 16 -23.90 -16.04 15.15
N SER A 17 -24.64 -14.95 15.23
CA SER A 17 -25.10 -14.38 16.50
C SER A 17 -26.38 -13.58 16.28
N PRO A 18 -27.41 -13.71 17.12
CA PRO A 18 -28.63 -12.90 17.03
C PRO A 18 -28.37 -11.38 17.03
N SER A 19 -27.25 -10.95 17.62
CA SER A 19 -26.85 -9.53 17.67
C SER A 19 -26.33 -8.99 16.33
N PHE A 20 -26.04 -9.85 15.34
CA PHE A 20 -25.61 -9.40 14.02
C PHE A 20 -26.80 -8.91 13.19
N PHE A 21 -26.55 -7.94 12.32
CA PHE A 21 -27.57 -7.42 11.40
C PHE A 21 -27.93 -8.44 10.31
N TYR A 22 -29.15 -8.97 10.26
CA TYR A 22 -29.59 -9.85 9.15
C TYR A 22 -30.68 -9.18 8.32
N SER A 23 -30.56 -9.25 6.99
CA SER A 23 -31.63 -8.84 6.09
C SER A 23 -32.85 -9.75 6.30
N ARG A 24 -34.03 -9.15 6.42
CA ARG A 24 -35.29 -9.87 6.62
C ARG A 24 -35.70 -10.56 5.31
N PHE A 25 -35.95 -11.86 5.35
CA PHE A 25 -36.50 -12.60 4.22
C PHE A 25 -37.83 -13.21 4.66
N PHE A 26 -38.92 -12.87 3.95
CA PHE A 26 -40.29 -13.28 4.30
C PHE A 26 -40.69 -13.08 5.78
N GLY A 27 -40.31 -11.95 6.37
CA GLY A 27 -40.77 -11.59 7.72
C GLY A 27 -40.00 -12.26 8.87
N ARG A 28 -39.08 -13.21 8.61
CA ARG A 28 -38.29 -13.91 9.63
C ARG A 28 -36.83 -13.45 9.62
N TYR A 29 -36.21 -13.44 10.79
CA TYR A 29 -34.76 -13.30 10.95
C TYR A 29 -34.15 -14.70 10.83
N ASP A 30 -33.40 -14.94 9.76
CA ASP A 30 -32.65 -16.18 9.60
C ASP A 30 -31.20 -15.95 10.06
N ILE A 31 -30.87 -16.53 11.21
CA ILE A 31 -29.53 -16.42 11.81
C ILE A 31 -28.61 -17.40 11.07
N ARG A 32 -27.83 -16.84 10.15
CA ARG A 32 -26.84 -17.59 9.37
C ARG A 32 -25.41 -17.20 9.71
N PRO A 33 -24.43 -18.10 9.55
CA PRO A 33 -23.03 -17.74 9.67
C PRO A 33 -22.63 -16.66 8.67
N LYS A 34 -22.00 -15.60 9.17
CA LYS A 34 -21.40 -14.53 8.37
C LYS A 34 -19.89 -14.68 8.38
N GLU A 35 -19.31 -14.59 7.21
CA GLU A 35 -17.86 -14.49 7.06
C GLU A 35 -17.41 -13.06 7.38
N GLY A 36 -16.33 -12.94 8.14
CA GLY A 36 -15.76 -11.65 8.52
C GLY A 36 -14.37 -11.79 9.12
N SER A 37 -13.71 -10.65 9.34
CA SER A 37 -12.47 -10.59 10.10
C SER A 37 -12.76 -10.73 11.59
N PHE A 38 -11.95 -11.53 12.27
CA PHE A 38 -11.96 -11.66 13.73
C PHE A 38 -10.55 -11.39 14.24
N GLN A 39 -10.42 -10.29 14.95
CA GLN A 39 -9.18 -9.82 15.56
C GLN A 39 -9.22 -10.12 17.06
N LEU A 40 -8.13 -10.67 17.61
CA LEU A 40 -8.00 -10.85 19.05
C LEU A 40 -8.00 -9.50 19.76
N TYR A 41 -8.79 -9.41 20.83
CA TYR A 41 -8.84 -8.23 21.69
C TYR A 41 -7.54 -8.06 22.48
N VAL A 42 -7.10 -6.80 22.64
CA VAL A 42 -5.89 -6.45 23.39
C VAL A 42 -6.26 -5.66 24.65
N ASN A 43 -6.03 -6.25 25.81
CA ASN A 43 -6.41 -5.68 27.11
C ASN A 43 -5.41 -4.61 27.57
N GLY A 44 -5.90 -3.49 28.15
CA GLY A 44 -5.07 -2.46 28.78
C GLY A 44 -4.26 -1.61 27.79
N TYR A 45 -4.65 -1.61 26.52
CA TYR A 45 -4.12 -0.69 25.52
C TYR A 45 -4.99 0.56 25.46
N GLU A 46 -4.36 1.70 25.25
CA GLU A 46 -5.02 3.00 25.07
C GLU A 46 -4.64 3.59 23.72
N SER A 47 -5.39 4.58 23.23
CA SER A 47 -5.05 5.25 21.97
C SER A 47 -3.69 5.96 22.07
N GLY A 48 -2.98 6.02 20.96
CA GLY A 48 -1.72 6.74 20.85
C GLY A 48 -1.88 8.22 21.21
N ASN A 49 -3.01 8.83 20.88
CA ASN A 49 -3.36 10.19 21.30
C ASN A 49 -3.28 10.37 22.82
N THR A 50 -3.96 9.51 23.58
CA THR A 50 -3.98 9.58 25.05
C THR A 50 -2.62 9.30 25.66
N VAL A 51 -1.87 8.35 25.10
CA VAL A 51 -0.55 7.96 25.62
C VAL A 51 0.49 9.05 25.35
N PHE A 52 0.54 9.57 24.12
CA PHE A 52 1.50 10.61 23.74
C PHE A 52 1.22 11.93 24.48
N ALA A 53 -0.04 12.25 24.74
CA ALA A 53 -0.39 13.40 25.58
C ALA A 53 0.20 13.28 26.98
N ARG A 54 0.16 12.08 27.59
CA ARG A 54 0.79 11.83 28.90
C ARG A 54 2.30 11.96 28.87
N TRP A 55 2.97 11.39 27.86
CA TRP A 55 4.43 11.53 27.70
C TRP A 55 4.88 12.97 27.43
N ASN A 56 4.07 13.75 26.70
CA ASN A 56 4.36 15.16 26.46
C ASN A 56 4.18 16.01 27.72
N TYR A 57 3.24 15.65 28.59
CA TYR A 57 3.00 16.34 29.86
C TYR A 57 4.08 16.02 30.90
N ASP A 58 4.41 14.74 31.07
CA ASP A 58 5.46 14.28 31.98
C ASP A 58 6.58 13.58 31.20
N LYS A 59 7.65 14.32 30.94
CA LYS A 59 8.82 13.82 30.21
C LYS A 59 9.62 12.76 30.96
N ASN A 60 9.44 12.64 32.29
CA ASN A 60 10.13 11.63 33.08
C ASN A 60 9.40 10.29 33.07
N LEU A 61 8.19 10.23 32.49
CA LEU A 61 7.36 9.04 32.46
C LEU A 61 7.91 7.96 31.52
N LEU A 62 8.71 8.34 30.53
CA LEU A 62 9.30 7.44 29.55
C LEU A 62 10.81 7.39 29.76
N SER A 63 11.32 6.27 30.27
CA SER A 63 12.77 6.06 30.39
C SER A 63 13.42 5.90 29.01
N GLN A 64 14.74 6.10 28.92
CA GLN A 64 15.49 5.97 27.66
C GLN A 64 15.35 4.56 27.05
N GLU A 65 15.29 3.51 27.89
CA GLU A 65 15.12 2.13 27.43
C GLU A 65 13.72 1.89 26.85
N GLU A 66 12.69 2.42 27.51
CA GLU A 66 11.30 2.35 27.02
C GLU A 66 11.12 3.15 25.74
N GLU A 67 11.75 4.32 25.64
CA GLU A 67 11.77 5.16 24.45
C GLU A 67 12.36 4.41 23.24
N ALA A 68 13.53 3.79 23.41
CA ALA A 68 14.17 2.98 22.38
C ALA A 68 13.30 1.77 21.98
N LYS A 69 12.68 1.10 22.96
CA LYS A 69 11.78 -0.03 22.71
C LYS A 69 10.52 0.40 21.97
N PHE A 70 9.93 1.55 22.34
CA PHE A 70 8.78 2.11 21.65
C PHE A 70 9.13 2.49 20.21
N GLN A 71 10.26 3.13 20.00
CA GLN A 71 10.73 3.50 18.67
C GLN A 71 10.87 2.27 17.77
N LEU A 72 11.45 1.17 18.28
CA LEU A 72 11.52 -0.10 17.55
C LEU A 72 10.12 -0.64 17.19
N LEU A 73 9.18 -0.64 18.13
CA LEU A 73 7.79 -1.08 17.88
C LEU A 73 7.08 -0.19 16.85
N PHE A 74 7.30 1.11 16.93
CA PHE A 74 6.76 2.08 16.00
C PHE A 74 7.31 1.86 14.59
N GLN A 75 8.62 1.67 14.43
CA GLN A 75 9.24 1.34 13.15
C GLN A 75 8.71 0.03 12.56
N LYS A 76 8.47 -0.99 13.38
CA LYS A 76 7.81 -2.24 12.94
C LYS A 76 6.40 -1.98 12.39
N MET A 77 5.62 -1.12 13.03
CA MET A 77 4.30 -0.71 12.53
C MET A 77 4.41 0.07 11.22
N CYS A 78 5.36 1.00 11.10
CA CYS A 78 5.61 1.73 9.85
C CYS A 78 5.88 0.78 8.68
N ILE A 79 6.64 -0.30 8.90
CA ILE A 79 6.90 -1.32 7.87
C ILE A 79 5.60 -2.03 7.46
N VAL A 80 4.75 -2.41 8.43
CA VAL A 80 3.45 -3.04 8.12
C VAL A 80 2.58 -2.11 7.28
N ASP A 81 2.36 -0.89 7.75
CA ASP A 81 1.53 0.11 7.08
C ASP A 81 2.05 0.45 5.69
N TYR A 82 3.37 0.54 5.54
CA TYR A 82 3.99 0.80 4.26
C TYR A 82 3.76 -0.36 3.28
N VAL A 83 4.01 -1.62 3.69
CA VAL A 83 3.84 -2.79 2.81
C VAL A 83 2.40 -2.96 2.34
N ILE A 84 1.43 -2.78 3.24
CA ILE A 84 0.00 -2.92 2.91
C ILE A 84 -0.58 -1.64 2.28
N ARG A 85 0.20 -0.56 2.23
CA ARG A 85 -0.23 0.79 1.85
C ARG A 85 -1.53 1.17 2.57
N ASN A 86 -1.47 1.16 3.90
CA ASN A 86 -2.60 1.55 4.74
C ASN A 86 -2.95 3.02 4.46
N THR A 87 -4.20 3.29 4.10
CA THR A 87 -4.67 4.63 3.76
C THR A 87 -5.34 5.35 4.94
N ASP A 88 -5.52 4.67 6.08
CA ASP A 88 -6.28 5.20 7.21
C ASP A 88 -5.62 4.94 8.57
N ARG A 89 -4.28 5.00 8.62
CA ARG A 89 -3.59 5.00 9.92
C ARG A 89 -3.69 6.39 10.57
N HIS A 90 -4.35 6.43 11.72
CA HIS A 90 -4.34 7.58 12.64
C HIS A 90 -4.08 7.11 14.09
N MET A 91 -3.94 8.08 15.00
CA MET A 91 -3.51 7.85 16.38
C MET A 91 -4.54 7.13 17.25
N ASP A 92 -5.81 7.08 16.85
CA ASP A 92 -6.83 6.30 17.56
C ASP A 92 -6.76 4.81 17.20
N ASN A 93 -6.28 4.49 15.99
CA ASN A 93 -6.07 3.13 15.50
C ASN A 93 -4.63 2.63 15.74
N LEU A 94 -3.77 3.45 16.35
CA LEU A 94 -2.48 3.06 16.91
C LEU A 94 -2.68 2.98 18.41
N LEU A 95 -2.66 1.78 18.97
CA LEU A 95 -2.80 1.60 20.41
C LEU A 95 -1.45 1.38 21.07
N VAL A 96 -1.28 1.91 22.27
CA VAL A 96 -0.10 1.73 23.10
C VAL A 96 -0.52 1.26 24.48
N ARG A 97 0.17 0.25 24.99
CA ARG A 97 0.09 -0.19 26.38
C ARG A 97 1.41 0.21 27.03
N HIS A 98 1.33 1.09 28.02
CA HIS A 98 2.49 1.58 28.74
C HIS A 98 2.25 1.47 30.24
N VAL A 99 3.06 0.64 30.90
CA VAL A 99 3.16 0.51 32.35
C VAL A 99 4.60 0.87 32.72
N PRO A 100 4.84 2.07 33.30
CA PRO A 100 6.19 2.58 33.52
C PRO A 100 7.09 1.60 34.29
N GLY A 101 8.30 1.38 33.79
CA GLY A 101 9.29 0.47 34.37
C GLY A 101 8.97 -1.02 34.19
N GLN A 102 7.86 -1.38 33.54
CA GLN A 102 7.42 -2.76 33.41
C GLN A 102 7.15 -3.17 31.95
N GLU A 103 6.35 -2.40 31.22
CA GLU A 103 5.83 -2.83 29.93
C GLU A 103 5.61 -1.65 28.98
N ILE A 104 6.08 -1.82 27.74
CA ILE A 104 5.70 -0.94 26.63
C ILE A 104 5.47 -1.80 25.39
N ASN A 105 4.27 -1.67 24.81
CA ASN A 105 3.83 -2.45 23.66
C ASN A 105 2.95 -1.60 22.73
N LEU A 106 2.93 -1.93 21.45
CA LEU A 106 2.16 -1.25 20.40
C LEU A 106 1.27 -2.24 19.67
N ALA A 107 0.02 -1.86 19.40
CA ALA A 107 -0.91 -2.63 18.59
C ALA A 107 -1.51 -1.75 17.47
N ALA A 108 -1.33 -2.17 16.23
CA ALA A 108 -1.89 -1.54 15.04
C ALA A 108 -3.21 -2.23 14.68
N ILE A 109 -4.32 -1.62 15.11
CA ILE A 109 -5.67 -2.15 14.88
C ILE A 109 -6.30 -1.52 13.63
N ASP A 110 -7.49 -1.98 13.26
CA ASP A 110 -8.29 -1.40 12.18
C ASP A 110 -7.52 -1.18 10.86
N ASN A 111 -7.10 -2.30 10.25
CA ASN A 111 -6.38 -2.33 8.99
C ASN A 111 -7.32 -2.54 7.79
N GLY A 112 -8.60 -2.16 7.93
CA GLY A 112 -9.64 -2.45 6.93
C GLY A 112 -9.48 -1.70 5.61
N LEU A 113 -8.85 -0.52 5.65
CA LEU A 113 -8.60 0.35 4.49
C LEU A 113 -7.13 0.24 4.03
N ALA A 114 -6.75 -0.97 3.64
CA ALA A 114 -5.42 -1.29 3.10
C ALA A 114 -5.52 -2.03 1.76
N PHE A 115 -4.38 -2.29 1.12
CA PHE A 115 -4.27 -2.94 -0.18
C PHE A 115 -5.06 -2.23 -1.29
N PRO A 116 -4.73 -0.97 -1.61
CA PRO A 116 -5.40 -0.26 -2.70
C PRO A 116 -5.00 -0.84 -4.06
N VAL A 117 -5.89 -0.74 -5.05
CA VAL A 117 -5.66 -1.22 -6.42
C VAL A 117 -4.68 -0.34 -7.21
N ARG A 118 -4.48 0.90 -6.77
CA ARG A 118 -3.55 1.88 -7.32
C ARG A 118 -3.06 2.77 -6.20
N HIS A 119 -1.93 3.45 -6.38
CA HIS A 119 -1.55 4.51 -5.45
C HIS A 119 -2.64 5.58 -5.46
N PRO A 120 -3.11 6.06 -4.29
CA PRO A 120 -4.01 7.21 -4.24
C PRO A 120 -3.39 8.37 -5.00
N GLU A 121 -4.16 8.99 -5.89
CA GLU A 121 -3.70 10.18 -6.58
C GLU A 121 -3.43 11.25 -5.51
N CYS A 122 -2.19 11.72 -5.41
CA CYS A 122 -1.87 12.91 -4.63
C CYS A 122 -2.37 14.14 -5.40
N THR A 123 -3.69 14.28 -5.56
CA THR A 123 -4.33 15.25 -6.48
C THR A 123 -4.32 16.69 -5.96
N SER A 124 -3.45 17.05 -5.00
CA SER A 124 -3.26 18.45 -4.66
C SER A 124 -1.85 18.74 -4.17
N ARG A 125 -1.36 19.96 -4.47
CA ARG A 125 -0.14 20.55 -3.91
C ARG A 125 -0.16 20.70 -2.38
N PHE A 126 -1.23 20.26 -1.70
CA PHE A 126 -1.50 20.47 -0.27
C PHE A 126 -1.77 19.18 0.51
N HIS A 127 -1.82 18.00 -0.12
CA HIS A 127 -1.96 16.74 0.62
C HIS A 127 -0.61 16.21 1.07
N SER A 128 -0.27 16.54 2.32
CA SER A 128 0.90 16.05 3.04
C SER A 128 0.90 14.51 3.09
N PHE A 129 2.08 13.92 2.87
CA PHE A 129 2.49 12.53 3.05
C PHE A 129 1.40 11.46 3.28
N PRO A 130 1.36 10.39 2.48
CA PRO A 130 0.31 9.36 2.54
C PRO A 130 0.21 8.67 3.91
N PHE A 131 1.26 8.75 4.72
CA PHE A 131 1.31 8.18 6.06
C PHE A 131 1.44 9.29 7.10
N ARG A 132 0.35 9.61 7.83
CA ARG A 132 0.37 10.69 8.85
C ARG A 132 1.45 10.49 9.92
N TRP A 133 1.77 9.24 10.23
CA TRP A 133 2.81 8.90 11.19
C TRP A 133 4.22 9.33 10.75
N SER A 134 4.45 9.65 9.48
CA SER A 134 5.76 10.11 9.00
C SER A 134 6.20 11.42 9.63
N ASN A 135 5.26 12.23 10.13
CA ASN A 135 5.56 13.52 10.77
C ASN A 135 5.87 13.38 12.26
N LEU A 136 5.73 12.18 12.84
CA LEU A 136 6.01 11.95 14.24
C LEU A 136 7.53 11.86 14.48
N PRO A 137 8.01 12.27 15.68
CA PRO A 137 9.44 12.20 16.02
C PRO A 137 9.99 10.77 15.90
N TRP A 138 9.17 9.78 16.25
CA TRP A 138 9.47 8.35 16.16
C TRP A 138 9.81 7.86 14.75
N ALA A 139 9.36 8.58 13.71
CA ALA A 139 9.62 8.26 12.31
C ALA A 139 10.89 8.92 11.75
N GLN A 140 11.50 9.88 12.46
CA GLN A 140 12.59 10.69 11.91
C GLN A 140 13.95 10.01 12.02
N ALA A 141 14.14 9.12 13.00
CA ALA A 141 15.39 8.38 13.13
C ALA A 141 15.49 7.27 12.09
N GLU A 142 16.73 6.93 11.73
CA GLU A 142 17.04 5.76 10.90
C GLU A 142 16.43 4.48 11.48
N PHE A 143 16.15 3.50 10.62
CA PHE A 143 15.73 2.19 11.09
C PHE A 143 16.73 1.57 12.06
N ASP A 144 16.22 0.99 13.14
CA ASP A 144 17.01 0.16 14.06
C ASP A 144 17.82 -0.87 13.28
N GLN A 145 19.10 -1.00 13.59
CA GLN A 145 20.02 -1.81 12.79
C GLN A 145 19.72 -3.31 12.86
N ASN A 146 19.11 -3.79 13.95
CA ASN A 146 18.69 -5.19 14.05
C ASN A 146 17.43 -5.43 13.23
N LEU A 147 16.43 -4.55 13.35
CA LEU A 147 15.21 -4.59 12.55
C LEU A 147 15.53 -4.51 11.05
N ARG A 148 16.40 -3.57 10.66
CA ARG A 148 16.84 -3.37 9.29
C ARG A 148 17.46 -4.64 8.71
N ARG A 149 18.46 -5.22 9.39
CA ARG A 149 19.12 -6.47 8.95
C ARG A 149 18.13 -7.63 8.86
N HIS A 150 17.28 -7.80 9.86
CA HIS A 150 16.24 -8.83 9.88
C HIS A 150 15.29 -8.71 8.68
N VAL A 151 14.69 -7.54 8.47
CA VAL A 151 13.73 -7.32 7.38
C VAL A 151 14.41 -7.45 6.02
N LEU A 152 15.60 -6.89 5.84
CA LEU A 152 16.38 -7.05 4.60
C LEU A 152 16.65 -8.52 4.27
N SER A 153 16.98 -9.35 5.27
CA SER A 153 17.22 -10.78 5.06
C SER A 153 15.97 -11.53 4.57
N LEU A 154 14.77 -11.04 4.94
CA LEU A 154 13.51 -11.64 4.54
C LEU A 154 13.05 -11.19 3.15
N LEU A 155 13.28 -9.94 2.75
CA LEU A 155 12.79 -9.34 1.50
C LEU A 155 13.51 -9.83 0.22
N THR A 156 13.72 -11.14 0.12
CA THR A 156 14.21 -11.82 -1.09
C THR A 156 13.12 -11.94 -2.15
N PRO A 157 13.47 -12.03 -3.45
CA PRO A 157 12.49 -12.26 -4.52
C PRO A 157 11.58 -13.47 -4.25
N GLN A 158 12.15 -14.56 -3.72
CA GLN A 158 11.41 -15.77 -3.39
C GLN A 158 10.41 -15.57 -2.24
N PHE A 159 10.77 -14.78 -1.23
CA PHE A 159 9.84 -14.41 -0.16
C PHE A 159 8.69 -13.56 -0.70
N VAL A 160 8.99 -12.52 -1.49
CA VAL A 160 7.97 -11.64 -2.08
C VAL A 160 7.02 -12.41 -2.98
N HIS A 161 7.54 -13.37 -3.77
CA HIS A 161 6.72 -14.26 -4.57
C HIS A 161 5.73 -15.06 -3.71
N ARG A 162 6.23 -15.74 -2.66
CA ARG A 162 5.40 -16.53 -1.74
C ARG A 162 4.35 -15.67 -1.03
N LEU A 163 4.74 -14.51 -0.51
CA LEU A 163 3.82 -13.54 0.11
C LEU A 163 2.69 -13.15 -0.86
N CYS A 164 3.00 -12.82 -2.11
CA CYS A 164 1.98 -12.49 -3.10
C CYS A 164 1.05 -13.67 -3.41
N VAL A 165 1.57 -14.90 -3.45
CA VAL A 165 0.75 -16.11 -3.67
C VAL A 165 -0.21 -16.32 -2.50
N ASP A 166 0.25 -16.13 -1.27
CA ASP A 166 -0.58 -16.29 -0.08
C ASP A 166 -1.63 -15.18 0.05
N LEU A 167 -1.26 -13.92 -0.24
CA LEU A 167 -2.23 -12.81 -0.35
C LEU A 167 -3.28 -13.09 -1.43
N LYS A 168 -2.88 -13.60 -2.59
CA LYS A 168 -3.80 -13.99 -3.67
C LYS A 168 -4.75 -15.10 -3.26
N LYS A 169 -4.35 -16.01 -2.36
CA LYS A 169 -5.25 -17.02 -1.78
C LYS A 169 -6.22 -16.37 -0.79
N LEU A 170 -5.73 -15.49 0.08
CA LEU A 170 -6.56 -14.79 1.06
C LEU A 170 -7.61 -13.88 0.40
N PHE A 171 -7.24 -13.10 -0.62
CA PHE A 171 -8.19 -12.23 -1.35
C PHE A 171 -9.26 -13.00 -2.12
N ARG A 172 -9.07 -14.31 -2.34
CA ARG A 172 -10.11 -15.18 -2.92
C ARG A 172 -11.24 -15.50 -1.94
N HIS A 173 -10.99 -15.38 -0.64
CA HIS A 173 -12.00 -15.57 0.40
C HIS A 173 -12.74 -14.25 0.64
N GLY A 174 -13.89 -14.09 -0.03
CA GLY A 174 -14.79 -12.95 0.13
C GLY A 174 -15.70 -12.74 -1.09
N ILE A 175 -16.87 -12.11 -0.92
CA ILE A 175 -17.87 -11.92 -2.01
C ILE A 175 -17.33 -10.99 -3.13
N ALA A 176 -16.35 -10.13 -2.83
CA ALA A 176 -15.68 -9.25 -3.79
C ALA A 176 -14.55 -9.95 -4.59
N SER A 177 -14.32 -11.25 -4.39
CA SER A 177 -13.18 -12.01 -4.93
C SER A 177 -13.25 -12.37 -6.41
N SER A 178 -14.30 -11.96 -7.13
CA SER A 178 -14.51 -12.36 -8.52
C SER A 178 -13.60 -11.64 -9.52
N ASN A 179 -12.97 -10.52 -9.13
CA ASN A 179 -12.18 -9.72 -10.07
C ASN A 179 -10.68 -9.95 -9.95
N TYR A 180 -10.19 -10.93 -10.71
CA TYR A 180 -8.77 -11.24 -10.87
C TYR A 180 -7.89 -10.03 -11.21
N MET A 181 -8.43 -9.08 -12.00
CA MET A 181 -7.70 -7.89 -12.41
C MET A 181 -7.45 -6.95 -11.23
N LEU A 182 -8.45 -6.77 -10.34
CA LEU A 182 -8.28 -5.95 -9.14
C LEU A 182 -7.24 -6.55 -8.20
N VAL A 183 -7.30 -7.86 -7.97
CA VAL A 183 -6.32 -8.58 -7.13
C VAL A 183 -4.91 -8.40 -7.69
N ASN A 184 -4.72 -8.55 -9.01
CA ASN A 184 -3.42 -8.33 -9.61
C ASN A 184 -2.93 -6.89 -9.47
N SER A 185 -3.81 -5.90 -9.66
CA SER A 185 -3.48 -4.49 -9.46
C SER A 185 -3.05 -4.20 -8.02
N GLN A 186 -3.75 -4.74 -7.02
CA GLN A 186 -3.33 -4.64 -5.61
C GLN A 186 -1.94 -5.26 -5.39
N LEU A 187 -1.67 -6.44 -5.96
CA LEU A 187 -0.37 -7.09 -5.82
C LEU A 187 0.76 -6.33 -6.52
N ARG A 188 0.49 -5.61 -7.61
CA ARG A 188 1.48 -4.72 -8.24
C ARG A 188 1.88 -3.56 -7.33
N VAL A 189 0.91 -2.98 -6.60
CA VAL A 189 1.16 -1.97 -5.57
C VAL A 189 1.99 -2.54 -4.43
N VAL A 190 1.61 -3.71 -3.89
CA VAL A 190 2.37 -4.38 -2.80
C VAL A 190 3.83 -4.63 -3.21
N ARG A 191 4.08 -5.09 -4.44
CA ARG A 191 5.44 -5.27 -4.94
C ARG A 191 6.22 -3.97 -5.02
N GLY A 192 5.58 -2.90 -5.50
CA GLY A 192 6.18 -1.57 -5.53
C GLY A 192 6.53 -1.03 -4.13
N GLN A 193 5.62 -1.21 -3.17
CA GLN A 193 5.89 -0.87 -1.77
C GLN A 193 7.06 -1.68 -1.21
N ILE A 194 7.09 -3.00 -1.41
CA ILE A 194 8.19 -3.84 -0.93
C ILE A 194 9.52 -3.46 -1.58
N TRP A 195 9.53 -3.12 -2.87
CA TRP A 195 10.71 -2.64 -3.56
C TRP A 195 11.24 -1.36 -2.92
N ASN A 196 10.39 -0.34 -2.76
CA ASN A 196 10.80 0.92 -2.14
C ASN A 196 11.26 0.73 -0.69
N LEU A 197 10.57 -0.10 0.09
CA LEU A 197 10.99 -0.48 1.45
C LEU A 197 12.40 -1.08 1.42
N ARG A 198 12.65 -2.03 0.51
CA ARG A 198 13.95 -2.67 0.38
C ARG A 198 15.04 -1.65 0.05
N GLN A 199 14.78 -0.74 -0.89
CA GLN A 199 15.74 0.31 -1.27
C GLN A 199 15.99 1.29 -0.11
N ALA A 200 14.96 1.69 0.64
CA ALA A 200 15.09 2.54 1.83
C ALA A 200 15.96 1.88 2.90
N LEU A 201 15.72 0.60 3.17
CA LEU A 201 16.52 -0.16 4.12
C LEU A 201 17.97 -0.31 3.65
N ILE A 202 18.26 -0.50 2.36
CA ILE A 202 19.65 -0.52 1.85
C ILE A 202 20.32 0.82 2.12
N ALA A 203 19.64 1.92 1.79
CA ALA A 203 20.11 3.29 1.95
C ALA A 203 20.18 3.77 3.41
N ASN A 204 19.77 2.93 4.37
CA ASN A 204 19.75 3.26 5.80
C ASN A 204 18.86 4.48 6.12
N GLU A 205 17.76 4.62 5.39
CA GLU A 205 16.82 5.72 5.54
C GLU A 205 15.97 5.61 6.81
N SER A 206 15.36 6.72 7.22
CA SER A 206 14.31 6.73 8.25
C SER A 206 12.96 6.22 7.71
N PRO A 207 12.01 5.78 8.57
CA PRO A 207 10.64 5.54 8.14
C PRO A 207 10.00 6.75 7.45
N CYS A 208 10.37 7.95 7.88
CA CYS A 208 9.91 9.19 7.26
C CYS A 208 10.41 9.30 5.81
N ASP A 209 11.71 9.16 5.57
CA ASP A 209 12.30 9.23 4.23
C ASP A 209 11.77 8.13 3.30
N MET A 210 11.61 6.91 3.83
CA MET A 210 10.94 5.82 3.12
C MET A 210 9.54 6.23 2.66
N ALA A 211 8.76 6.91 3.51
CA ALA A 211 7.42 7.37 3.17
C ALA A 211 7.39 8.48 2.10
N ARG A 212 8.50 9.20 1.89
CA ARG A 212 8.65 10.24 0.86
C ARG A 212 9.03 9.70 -0.52
N ARG A 213 9.46 8.43 -0.61
CA ARG A 213 9.87 7.83 -1.89
C ARG A 213 8.72 7.88 -2.90
N GLU A 214 9.08 8.16 -4.15
CA GLU A 214 8.16 8.15 -5.29
C GLU A 214 7.41 6.80 -5.35
N PRO A 215 6.06 6.79 -5.37
CA PRO A 215 5.31 5.55 -5.47
C PRO A 215 5.57 4.86 -6.82
N ILE A 216 5.91 3.57 -6.77
CA ILE A 216 6.12 2.76 -7.97
C ILE A 216 5.15 1.59 -8.03
N ILE A 217 4.94 1.07 -9.23
CA ILE A 217 4.12 -0.12 -9.49
C ILE A 217 5.01 -1.14 -10.19
N VAL A 218 5.03 -2.37 -9.68
CA VAL A 218 5.89 -3.44 -10.23
C VAL A 218 5.03 -4.51 -10.90
N ASN A 219 5.25 -4.70 -12.19
CA ASN A 219 4.61 -5.72 -13.02
C ASN A 219 5.43 -7.01 -13.03
N ARG A 220 4.75 -8.16 -13.10
CA ARG A 220 5.43 -9.40 -13.51
C ARG A 220 5.58 -9.41 -15.02
N SER A 221 6.64 -10.03 -15.53
CA SER A 221 6.86 -10.20 -16.98
C SER A 221 5.65 -10.84 -17.68
N ALA A 222 4.93 -11.74 -17.00
CA ALA A 222 3.73 -12.42 -17.51
C ALA A 222 2.45 -11.56 -17.45
N ASP A 223 2.44 -10.45 -16.69
CA ASP A 223 1.30 -9.52 -16.62
C ASP A 223 1.35 -8.46 -17.75
N ILE A 224 2.45 -8.42 -18.52
CA ILE A 224 2.55 -7.61 -19.74
C ILE A 224 1.75 -8.34 -20.81
N VAL A 225 0.51 -7.92 -21.04
CA VAL A 225 -0.23 -8.31 -22.24
C VAL A 225 0.54 -7.72 -23.42
N MET A 226 1.30 -8.55 -24.15
CA MET A 226 1.87 -8.13 -25.43
C MET A 226 0.69 -7.76 -26.34
N ARG A 227 0.54 -6.46 -26.63
CA ARG A 227 -0.33 -6.04 -27.74
C ARG A 227 0.21 -6.74 -28.98
N ASN A 228 -0.66 -7.46 -29.69
CA ASN A 228 -0.30 -7.99 -31.00
C ASN A 228 0.30 -6.84 -31.83
N PRO A 229 1.44 -7.06 -32.51
CA PRO A 229 2.00 -6.04 -33.38
C PRO A 229 0.92 -5.61 -34.38
N PRO A 230 0.81 -4.31 -34.71
CA PRO A 230 -0.16 -3.85 -35.70
C PRO A 230 0.00 -4.68 -36.97
N GLN A 231 -1.11 -5.19 -37.49
CA GLN A 231 -1.11 -5.99 -38.71
C GLN A 231 -0.49 -5.15 -39.82
N HIS A 232 0.65 -5.60 -40.35
CA HIS A 232 1.25 -5.06 -41.57
C HIS A 232 0.19 -5.14 -42.67
N HIS A 233 -0.42 -4.00 -43.01
CA HIS A 233 -1.22 -3.89 -44.22
C HIS A 233 -0.24 -3.96 -45.38
N GLY A 234 -0.12 -5.16 -45.95
CA GLY A 234 0.63 -5.39 -47.17
C GLY A 234 0.10 -4.51 -48.29
N MET A 235 1.02 -3.82 -48.95
CA MET A 235 0.81 -3.15 -50.22
C MET A 235 0.16 -4.13 -51.23
N ILE A 236 -1.12 -3.95 -51.51
CA ILE A 236 -1.77 -4.51 -52.70
C ILE A 236 -1.98 -3.35 -53.66
N GLY A 237 -1.30 -3.44 -54.80
CA GLY A 237 -1.34 -2.44 -55.85
C GLY A 237 -2.68 -2.40 -56.58
N LEU A 238 -2.96 -1.24 -57.17
CA LEU A 238 -3.93 -1.07 -58.24
C LEU A 238 -3.30 -0.17 -59.30
N LEU A 239 -3.30 -0.70 -60.53
CA LEU A 239 -2.79 -0.13 -61.77
C LEU A 239 -3.74 0.91 -62.37
N SER A 240 -3.15 1.87 -63.10
CA SER A 240 -3.67 2.64 -64.26
C SER A 240 -4.84 3.62 -64.03
N SER A 241 -4.96 4.79 -64.67
CA SER A 241 -4.23 5.45 -65.77
C SER A 241 -4.67 6.92 -65.90
N HIS A 242 -3.86 7.72 -66.64
CA HIS A 242 -4.13 9.00 -67.31
C HIS A 242 -3.57 10.34 -66.74
N LEU A 243 -2.42 10.71 -67.31
CA LEU A 243 -2.10 11.94 -68.08
C LEU A 243 -2.48 13.36 -67.57
N ALA A 244 -1.41 14.16 -67.40
CA ALA A 244 -1.16 15.53 -67.89
C ALA A 244 -1.65 16.79 -67.11
N THR A 245 -0.70 17.36 -66.35
CA THR A 245 -0.24 18.78 -66.25
C THR A 245 -1.26 19.93 -65.94
N PRO A 246 -0.80 21.18 -65.69
CA PRO A 246 -0.72 21.80 -64.36
C PRO A 246 -1.61 23.06 -64.24
N ILE A 247 -1.56 23.81 -63.12
CA ILE A 247 -1.56 25.30 -63.02
C ILE A 247 -2.07 25.79 -61.64
N ASN A 248 -1.16 26.49 -60.96
CA ASN A 248 -1.25 27.71 -60.14
C ASN A 248 -2.29 27.97 -59.03
N ASN A 249 -1.67 28.40 -57.91
CA ASN A 249 -1.91 29.62 -57.13
C ASN A 249 -3.04 29.65 -56.07
N SER A 250 -2.60 29.74 -54.81
CA SER A 250 -2.60 30.97 -53.99
C SER A 250 -3.21 30.84 -52.59
N ALA A 251 -2.52 31.55 -51.68
CA ALA A 251 -3.00 32.20 -50.46
C ALA A 251 -3.11 31.40 -49.15
N ASP A 252 -2.11 31.70 -48.30
CA ASP A 252 -2.24 32.27 -46.95
C ASP A 252 -2.61 31.45 -45.71
N ALA A 253 -1.72 31.66 -44.72
CA ALA A 253 -1.95 31.85 -43.28
C ALA A 253 -2.42 30.64 -42.44
N ALA A 254 -1.52 30.15 -41.58
CA ALA A 254 -1.52 30.53 -40.16
C ALA A 254 -0.55 29.63 -39.37
N VAL A 255 0.41 30.27 -38.72
CA VAL A 255 1.28 29.68 -37.71
C VAL A 255 0.44 29.43 -36.45
N THR A 256 0.33 28.17 -36.03
CA THR A 256 -0.02 27.84 -34.65
C THR A 256 0.95 26.76 -34.16
N ALA A 257 1.84 27.15 -33.26
CA ALA A 257 2.76 26.24 -32.59
C ALA A 257 1.94 25.31 -31.67
N ILE A 258 2.05 24.01 -31.90
CA ILE A 258 1.56 22.98 -31.00
C ILE A 258 2.74 22.57 -30.12
N GLU A 259 2.71 22.92 -28.84
CA GLU A 259 3.61 22.34 -27.84
C GLU A 259 3.33 20.84 -27.72
N PRO A 260 4.35 19.96 -27.70
CA PRO A 260 4.11 18.53 -27.53
C PRO A 260 3.75 18.22 -26.07
N GLU A 261 2.62 17.51 -25.91
CA GLU A 261 2.24 16.89 -24.64
C GLU A 261 3.40 16.09 -24.03
N LYS A 262 3.79 16.46 -22.81
CA LYS A 262 4.76 15.71 -22.01
C LYS A 262 4.18 14.33 -21.68
N LYS A 263 4.68 13.33 -22.41
CA LYS A 263 4.52 11.91 -22.09
C LYS A 263 5.19 11.63 -20.74
N VAL A 264 4.39 11.48 -19.68
CA VAL A 264 4.88 11.03 -18.38
C VAL A 264 5.40 9.60 -18.54
N SER A 265 6.69 9.41 -18.28
CA SER A 265 7.35 8.11 -18.33
C SER A 265 6.91 7.26 -17.13
N GLU A 266 6.03 6.28 -17.37
CA GLU A 266 5.84 5.17 -16.43
C GLU A 266 7.13 4.32 -16.42
N ASN A 267 7.94 4.45 -15.36
CA ASN A 267 9.12 3.63 -15.15
C ASN A 267 8.69 2.18 -14.85
N LEU A 268 8.62 1.35 -15.89
CA LEU A 268 8.34 -0.07 -15.80
C LEU A 268 9.56 -0.84 -15.29
N ILE A 269 9.49 -1.37 -14.06
CA ILE A 269 10.50 -2.28 -13.51
C ILE A 269 9.89 -3.68 -13.40
N ILE A 270 10.58 -4.66 -13.97
CA ILE A 270 10.14 -6.05 -14.10
C ILE A 270 10.81 -6.91 -13.01
N PHE A 271 10.00 -7.68 -12.27
CA PHE A 271 10.43 -8.69 -11.29
C PHE A 271 9.66 -10.01 -11.46
#